data_AF-A0A1L7D473-F1
#
_entry.id   AF-A0A1L7D473-F1
#
_cell.length_a   1.000
_cell.length_b   1.000
_cell.length_c   1.000
_cell.angle_alpha   90.00
_cell.angle_beta   90.00
_cell.angle_gamma   90.00
#
_symmetry.space_group_name_H-M   'P 1'
#
loop_
_entity.id
_entity.type
_entity.pdbx_description
1 polymer ?
#
loop_
_entity_poly.entity_id
_entity_poly.type
_entity_poly.pdbx_seq_one_letter_code
_entity_poly.pdbx_strand_id
1 'polypeptide(L)'
;MTSETPHSSKKTGLIQKILMGLGVLLLVLMIAIAAIMVLVPDSGRPDGFNSATEKDRVWAAYKCKYFQDVDAGFTAIGITHSILNDDVPRDEVPEAQRYQKKLAKAGDVGDVIELEPGTNMCTGWLWTWYQRQEGYMKDYEAFTLETARNEGVVRE
;
A
#
# COMPACT_ATOMS: atom_id res chain seq x y z
N MET A 1 -1.54 86.65 19.97
CA MET A 1 -0.30 86.04 19.47
C MET A 1 -0.27 84.61 19.96
N THR A 2 -0.09 83.70 19.02
CA THR A 2 -0.45 82.27 19.03
C THR A 2 0.47 81.43 19.92
N SER A 3 -0.15 80.57 20.73
CA SER A 3 0.47 79.55 21.58
C SER A 3 0.81 78.33 20.73
N GLU A 4 2.11 78.03 20.58
CA GLU A 4 2.59 76.79 19.97
C GLU A 4 2.73 75.71 21.06
N THR A 5 2.01 74.59 20.89
CA THR A 5 2.16 73.39 21.71
C THR A 5 3.18 72.44 21.08
N PRO A 6 4.14 71.88 21.85
CA PRO A 6 5.13 70.95 21.31
C PRO A 6 4.55 69.55 21.15
N HIS A 7 4.66 69.04 19.92
CA HIS A 7 4.29 67.68 19.53
C HIS A 7 5.15 66.62 20.25
N SER A 8 4.48 65.74 20.99
CA SER A 8 5.04 64.58 21.69
C SER A 8 5.49 63.49 20.71
N SER A 9 6.77 63.53 20.32
CA SER A 9 7.41 62.65 19.31
C SER A 9 8.02 61.35 19.87
N LYS A 10 7.83 61.02 21.16
CA LYS A 10 8.52 59.89 21.80
C LYS A 10 7.78 58.55 21.76
N LYS A 11 6.46 58.53 21.48
CA LYS A 11 5.65 57.30 21.56
C LYS A 11 5.74 56.39 20.32
N THR A 12 6.08 56.94 19.15
CA THR A 12 6.15 56.19 17.88
C THR A 12 7.34 55.23 17.81
N GLY A 13 8.48 55.58 18.40
CA GLY A 13 9.69 54.73 18.36
C GLY A 13 9.60 53.44 19.19
N LEU A 14 8.77 53.40 20.24
CA LEU A 14 8.59 52.21 21.07
C LEU A 14 7.70 51.18 20.37
N ILE A 15 6.61 51.65 19.74
CA ILE A 15 5.65 50.82 19.01
C ILE A 15 6.32 50.15 17.81
N GLN A 16 7.18 50.88 17.09
CA GLN A 16 7.93 50.36 15.95
C GLN A 16 8.93 49.25 16.32
N LYS A 17 9.60 49.37 17.48
CA LYS A 17 10.52 48.33 18.01
C LYS A 17 9.78 47.06 18.44
N ILE A 18 8.59 47.20 19.03
CA ILE A 18 7.75 46.06 19.44
C ILE A 18 7.24 45.32 18.19
N LEU A 19 6.79 46.04 17.16
CA LEU A 19 6.36 45.46 15.88
C LEU A 19 7.51 44.74 15.15
N MET A 20 8.71 45.32 15.13
CA MET A 20 9.88 44.66 14.55
C MET A 20 10.29 43.40 15.33
N GLY A 21 10.26 43.45 16.66
CA GLY A 21 10.55 42.28 17.51
C GLY A 21 9.54 41.15 17.31
N LEU A 22 8.26 41.49 17.18
CA LEU A 22 7.19 40.51 16.92
C LEU A 22 7.34 39.86 15.53
N GLY A 23 7.73 40.65 14.51
CA GLY A 23 7.97 40.14 13.16
C GLY A 23 9.15 39.16 13.10
N VAL A 24 10.26 39.47 13.79
CA VAL A 24 11.41 38.56 13.88
C VAL A 24 11.05 37.28 14.64
N LEU A 25 10.30 37.39 15.73
CA LEU A 25 9.83 36.22 16.49
C LEU A 25 8.97 35.29 15.63
N LEU A 26 8.02 35.85 14.87
CA LEU A 26 7.17 35.06 13.96
C LEU A 26 7.98 34.40 12.84
N LEU A 27 8.99 35.08 12.29
CA LEU A 27 9.87 34.52 11.27
C LEU A 27 10.66 33.32 11.82
N VAL A 28 11.24 33.46 13.01
CA VAL A 28 11.98 32.37 13.68
C VAL A 28 11.06 31.20 14.00
N LEU A 29 9.83 31.47 14.44
CA LEU A 29 8.82 30.43 14.71
C LEU A 29 8.46 29.65 13.43
N MET A 30 8.26 30.34 12.31
CA MET A 30 7.97 29.71 11.02
C MET A 30 9.12 28.86 10.51
N ILE A 31 10.36 29.32 10.66
CA ILE A 31 11.56 28.53 10.31
C ILE A 31 11.69 27.31 11.22
N ALA A 32 11.42 27.44 12.51
CA ALA A 32 11.43 26.33 13.45
C ALA A 32 10.35 25.28 13.11
N ILE A 33 9.14 25.71 12.77
CA ILE A 33 8.05 24.82 12.32
C ILE A 33 8.44 24.09 11.03
N ALA A 34 9.01 24.81 10.06
CA ALA A 34 9.49 24.21 8.81
C ALA A 34 10.63 23.20 9.05
N ALA A 35 11.56 23.51 9.96
CA ALA A 35 12.63 22.59 10.34
C ALA A 35 12.10 21.34 11.06
N ILE A 36 11.08 21.50 11.92
CA ILE A 36 10.41 20.36 12.57
C ILE A 36 9.73 19.48 11.52
N MET A 37 9.03 20.05 10.52
CA MET A 37 8.42 19.26 9.44
C MET A 37 9.42 18.46 8.59
N VAL A 38 10.68 18.93 8.47
CA VAL A 38 11.76 18.18 7.78
C VAL A 38 12.38 17.10 8.69
N LEU A 39 12.29 17.26 10.00
CA LEU A 39 12.89 16.37 11.00
C LEU A 39 11.90 15.37 11.63
N VAL A 40 10.60 15.48 11.36
CA VAL A 40 9.68 14.38 11.67
C VAL A 40 10.08 13.23 10.75
N PRO A 41 10.65 12.14 11.27
CA PRO A 41 10.88 10.96 10.44
C PRO A 41 9.52 10.61 9.87
N ASP A 42 9.47 10.46 8.55
CA ASP A 42 8.30 9.96 7.81
C ASP A 42 7.75 8.81 8.63
N SER A 43 6.68 9.08 9.39
CA SER A 43 6.14 8.12 10.35
C SER A 43 5.38 7.16 9.47
N GLY A 44 6.16 6.29 8.83
CA GLY A 44 5.73 5.37 7.81
C GLY A 44 4.53 4.62 8.34
N ARG A 45 3.69 4.19 7.42
CA ARG A 45 2.50 3.40 7.76
C ARG A 45 2.89 2.33 8.80
N PRO A 46 2.02 2.01 9.77
CA PRO A 46 2.37 1.09 10.85
C PRO A 46 2.75 -0.32 10.35
N ASP A 47 2.42 -0.64 9.09
CA ASP A 47 2.78 -1.87 8.40
C ASP A 47 4.17 -1.82 7.73
N GLY A 48 4.89 -0.69 7.79
CA GLY A 48 6.23 -0.49 7.26
C GLY A 48 6.31 -0.23 5.76
N PHE A 49 5.19 -0.22 5.04
CA PHE A 49 5.18 0.07 3.59
C PHE A 49 5.16 1.58 3.31
N ASN A 50 5.71 2.01 2.19
CA ASN A 50 5.69 3.42 1.78
C ASN A 50 4.32 3.85 1.24
N SER A 51 3.50 2.90 0.77
CA SER A 51 2.16 3.15 0.26
C SER A 51 1.25 1.93 0.35
N ALA A 52 -0.07 2.13 0.28
CA ALA A 52 -1.04 1.04 0.17
C ALA A 52 -0.82 0.21 -1.12
N THR A 53 -0.53 0.88 -2.23
CA THR A 53 -0.25 0.21 -3.51
C THR A 53 0.98 -0.68 -3.45
N GLU A 54 2.01 -0.27 -2.72
CA GLU A 54 3.18 -1.12 -2.47
C GLU A 54 2.80 -2.36 -1.67
N LYS A 55 2.03 -2.19 -0.58
CA LYS A 55 1.51 -3.30 0.21
C LYS A 55 0.67 -4.26 -0.64
N ASP A 56 -0.22 -3.76 -1.48
CA ASP A 56 -1.04 -4.58 -2.39
C ASP A 56 -0.20 -5.44 -3.32
N ARG A 57 0.83 -4.83 -3.94
CA ARG A 57 1.73 -5.54 -4.85
C ARG A 57 2.52 -6.62 -4.11
N VAL A 58 3.06 -6.30 -2.94
CA VAL A 58 3.85 -7.24 -2.14
C VAL A 58 2.97 -8.35 -1.56
N TRP A 59 1.73 -8.03 -1.17
CA TRP A 59 0.74 -9.02 -0.76
C TRP A 59 0.41 -9.99 -1.89
N ALA A 60 0.16 -9.48 -3.10
CA ALA A 60 -0.10 -10.32 -4.25
C ALA A 60 1.09 -11.24 -4.58
N ALA A 61 2.33 -10.74 -4.45
CA ALA A 61 3.55 -11.56 -4.58
C ALA A 61 3.64 -12.65 -3.51
N TYR A 62 3.38 -12.29 -2.25
CA TYR A 62 3.31 -13.22 -1.12
C TYR A 62 2.28 -14.32 -1.38
N LYS A 63 1.05 -13.95 -1.70
CA LYS A 63 -0.03 -14.90 -1.99
C LYS A 63 0.28 -15.77 -3.21
N CYS A 64 0.89 -15.22 -4.26
CA CYS A 64 1.32 -15.98 -5.42
C CYS A 64 2.36 -17.03 -5.06
N LYS A 65 3.36 -16.68 -4.23
CA LYS A 65 4.38 -17.62 -3.76
C LYS A 65 3.75 -18.84 -3.10
N TYR A 66 2.85 -18.65 -2.14
CA TYR A 66 2.21 -19.79 -1.45
C TYR A 66 1.18 -20.50 -2.30
N PHE A 67 0.49 -19.79 -3.19
CA PHE A 67 -0.50 -20.43 -4.05
C PHE A 67 0.15 -21.41 -5.02
N GLN A 68 1.39 -21.17 -5.45
CA GLN A 68 2.16 -22.12 -6.25
C GLN A 68 2.35 -23.48 -5.56
N ASP A 69 2.51 -23.49 -4.23
CA ASP A 69 2.75 -24.70 -3.45
C ASP A 69 1.45 -25.41 -3.01
N VAL A 70 0.28 -24.91 -3.43
CA VAL A 70 -1.00 -25.55 -3.14
C VAL A 70 -1.19 -26.75 -4.06
N ASP A 71 -1.68 -27.85 -3.50
CA ASP A 71 -2.04 -29.05 -4.24
C ASP A 71 -3.06 -28.73 -5.36
N ALA A 72 -2.69 -29.14 -6.57
CA ALA A 72 -3.47 -28.86 -7.77
C ALA A 72 -4.82 -29.58 -7.77
N GLY A 73 -4.91 -30.76 -7.16
CA GLY A 73 -6.13 -31.55 -7.05
C GLY A 73 -7.20 -30.83 -6.23
N PHE A 74 -6.85 -30.31 -5.05
CA PHE A 74 -7.76 -29.52 -4.23
C PHE A 74 -8.22 -28.25 -4.95
N THR A 75 -7.33 -27.59 -5.68
CA THR A 75 -7.66 -26.40 -6.48
C THR A 75 -8.63 -26.74 -7.62
N ALA A 76 -8.44 -27.88 -8.31
CA ALA A 76 -9.34 -28.34 -9.35
C ALA A 76 -10.75 -28.64 -8.81
N ILE A 77 -10.84 -29.24 -7.61
CA ILE A 77 -12.11 -29.47 -6.92
C ILE A 77 -12.77 -28.13 -6.59
N GLY A 78 -12.02 -27.15 -6.07
CA GLY A 78 -12.51 -25.80 -5.80
C GLY A 78 -13.14 -25.13 -7.03
N ILE A 79 -12.45 -25.17 -8.17
CA ILE A 79 -12.98 -24.64 -9.44
C ILE A 79 -14.26 -25.37 -9.86
N THR A 80 -14.31 -26.70 -9.66
CA THR A 80 -15.52 -27.50 -9.96
C THR A 80 -16.71 -27.01 -9.13
N HIS A 81 -16.51 -26.78 -7.83
CA HIS A 81 -17.54 -26.23 -6.96
C HIS A 81 -17.96 -24.82 -7.40
N SER A 82 -17.01 -23.94 -7.74
CA SER A 82 -17.33 -22.59 -8.25
C SER A 82 -18.17 -22.63 -9.53
N ILE A 83 -17.92 -23.57 -10.44
CA ILE A 83 -18.74 -23.75 -11.65
C ILE A 83 -20.14 -24.24 -11.28
N LEU A 84 -20.26 -25.21 -10.38
CA LEU A 84 -21.55 -25.79 -9.98
C LEU A 84 -22.44 -24.81 -9.19
N ASN A 85 -21.82 -23.87 -8.47
CA ASN A 85 -22.50 -22.84 -7.69
C ASN A 85 -22.79 -21.57 -8.48
N ASP A 86 -22.50 -21.52 -9.79
CA ASP A 86 -22.60 -20.32 -10.63
C ASP A 86 -21.73 -19.14 -10.16
N ASP A 87 -20.64 -19.40 -9.41
CA ASP A 87 -19.66 -18.37 -8.98
C ASP A 87 -18.71 -17.95 -10.11
N VAL A 88 -18.62 -18.77 -11.17
CA VAL A 88 -17.84 -18.47 -12.38
C VAL A 88 -18.78 -17.84 -13.42
N PRO A 89 -18.46 -16.64 -13.96
CA PRO A 89 -19.21 -16.05 -15.07
C PRO A 89 -19.35 -17.02 -16.25
N ARG A 90 -20.53 -17.06 -16.88
CA ARG A 90 -20.84 -18.07 -17.93
C ARG A 90 -19.86 -18.06 -19.11
N ASP A 91 -19.34 -16.90 -19.46
CA ASP A 91 -18.33 -16.71 -20.51
C ASP A 91 -16.93 -17.19 -20.09
N GLU A 92 -16.65 -17.27 -18.79
CA GLU A 92 -15.40 -17.79 -18.21
C GLU A 92 -15.44 -19.31 -17.98
N VAL A 93 -16.62 -19.95 -17.92
CA VAL A 93 -16.75 -21.41 -17.66
C VAL A 93 -15.87 -22.28 -18.56
N PRO A 94 -15.74 -22.04 -19.88
CA PRO A 94 -14.83 -22.83 -20.71
C PRO A 94 -13.36 -22.72 -20.29
N GLU A 95 -12.91 -21.55 -19.83
CA GLU A 95 -11.55 -21.36 -19.30
C GLU A 95 -11.38 -22.06 -17.95
N ALA A 96 -12.38 -21.94 -17.07
CA ALA A 96 -12.39 -22.64 -15.79
C ALA A 96 -12.25 -24.16 -15.97
N GLN A 97 -13.00 -24.74 -16.91
CA GLN A 97 -12.89 -26.17 -17.27
C GLN A 97 -11.53 -26.53 -17.87
N ARG A 98 -10.87 -25.61 -18.61
CA ARG A 98 -9.50 -25.84 -19.09
C ARG A 98 -8.53 -25.96 -17.92
N TYR A 99 -8.54 -25.02 -16.97
CA TYR A 99 -7.65 -25.09 -15.81
C TYR A 99 -7.96 -26.27 -14.90
N GLN A 100 -9.24 -26.58 -14.66
CA GLN A 100 -9.65 -27.78 -13.93
C GLN A 100 -8.98 -29.04 -14.49
N LYS A 101 -9.00 -29.22 -15.82
CA LYS A 101 -8.38 -30.37 -16.50
C LYS A 101 -6.86 -30.37 -16.43
N LYS A 102 -6.22 -29.20 -16.47
CA LYS A 102 -4.76 -29.09 -16.35
C LYS A 102 -4.32 -29.40 -14.91
N LEU A 103 -4.98 -28.79 -13.91
CA LEU A 103 -4.74 -28.99 -12.48
C LEU A 103 -4.96 -30.44 -12.05
N ALA A 104 -5.98 -31.13 -12.58
CA ALA A 104 -6.22 -32.54 -12.29
C ALA A 104 -5.08 -33.49 -12.72
N LYS A 105 -4.09 -33.00 -13.48
CA LYS A 105 -2.91 -33.75 -13.92
C LYS A 105 -1.59 -33.23 -13.34
N ALA A 106 -1.64 -32.13 -12.61
CA ALA A 106 -0.48 -31.49 -11.99
C ALA A 106 -0.30 -32.01 -10.55
N GLY A 107 0.91 -31.87 -10.00
CA GLY A 107 1.14 -32.08 -8.57
C GLY A 107 0.69 -30.85 -7.81
N ASP A 108 1.31 -29.73 -8.14
CA ASP A 108 1.08 -28.44 -7.48
C ASP A 108 0.56 -27.40 -8.47
N VAL A 109 -0.10 -26.37 -7.96
CA VAL A 109 -0.58 -25.23 -8.76
C VAL A 109 0.57 -24.55 -9.52
N GLY A 110 1.78 -24.56 -8.96
CA GLY A 110 2.99 -24.04 -9.58
C GLY A 110 3.31 -24.63 -10.96
N ASP A 111 2.88 -25.87 -11.24
CA ASP A 111 3.09 -26.53 -12.52
C ASP A 111 2.22 -25.95 -13.66
N VAL A 112 1.21 -25.15 -13.30
CA VAL A 112 0.12 -24.74 -14.21
C VAL A 112 -0.21 -23.25 -14.15
N ILE A 113 0.12 -22.58 -13.05
CA ILE A 113 -0.10 -21.15 -12.89
C ILE A 113 0.79 -20.37 -13.85
N GLU A 114 0.24 -19.30 -14.42
CA GLU A 114 0.99 -18.43 -15.31
C GLU A 114 1.76 -17.39 -14.49
N LEU A 115 3.03 -17.17 -14.84
CA LEU A 115 3.85 -16.13 -14.24
C LEU A 115 4.07 -14.98 -15.23
N GLU A 116 4.03 -13.76 -14.72
CA GLU A 116 4.32 -12.57 -15.52
C GLU A 116 5.83 -12.54 -15.89
N PRO A 117 6.17 -12.31 -17.18
CA PRO A 117 7.56 -12.33 -17.62
C PRO A 117 8.44 -11.33 -16.88
N GLY A 118 9.58 -11.80 -16.37
CA GLY A 118 10.55 -10.95 -15.66
C GLY A 118 10.14 -10.59 -14.23
N THR A 119 9.05 -11.15 -13.72
CA THR A 119 8.63 -11.02 -12.32
C THR A 119 8.36 -12.41 -11.72
N ASN A 120 8.18 -12.47 -10.39
CA ASN A 120 7.70 -13.67 -9.70
C ASN A 120 6.20 -13.55 -9.38
N MET A 121 5.46 -12.80 -10.19
CA MET A 121 4.02 -12.56 -9.99
C MET A 121 3.19 -13.55 -10.78
N CYS A 122 2.14 -14.05 -10.14
CA CYS A 122 1.14 -14.88 -10.78
C CYS A 122 0.23 -14.00 -11.64
N THR A 123 -0.23 -14.55 -12.75
CA THR A 123 -1.11 -13.88 -13.71
C THR A 123 -2.09 -14.89 -14.32
N GLY A 124 -2.91 -14.42 -15.25
CA GLY A 124 -3.89 -15.23 -15.97
C GLY A 124 -5.13 -15.58 -15.15
N TRP A 125 -6.00 -16.39 -15.76
CA TRP A 125 -7.34 -16.63 -15.23
C TRP A 125 -7.33 -17.34 -13.87
N LEU A 126 -6.45 -18.34 -13.70
CA LEU A 126 -6.37 -19.10 -12.44
C LEU A 126 -5.98 -18.20 -11.26
N TRP A 127 -5.07 -17.26 -11.48
CA TRP A 127 -4.73 -16.26 -10.48
C TRP A 127 -5.91 -15.35 -10.15
N THR A 128 -6.61 -14.81 -11.17
CA THR A 128 -7.80 -13.98 -10.96
C THR A 128 -8.94 -14.73 -10.27
N TRP A 129 -9.13 -16.02 -10.54
CA TRP A 129 -10.08 -16.85 -9.80
C TRP A 129 -9.68 -17.01 -8.33
N TYR A 130 -8.39 -17.23 -8.04
CA TYR A 130 -7.88 -17.33 -6.67
C TYR A 130 -8.04 -16.04 -5.88
N GLN A 131 -7.80 -14.88 -6.51
CA GLN A 131 -7.98 -13.57 -5.89
C GLN A 131 -9.42 -13.27 -5.47
N ARG A 132 -10.41 -13.91 -6.12
CA ARG A 132 -11.84 -13.78 -5.80
C ARG A 132 -12.28 -14.65 -4.62
N GLN A 133 -11.45 -15.59 -4.16
CA GLN A 133 -11.81 -16.50 -3.06
C GLN A 133 -11.79 -15.76 -1.71
N GLU A 134 -12.69 -16.11 -0.79
CA GLU A 134 -12.80 -15.48 0.54
C GLU A 134 -11.48 -15.49 1.33
N GLY A 135 -10.65 -16.51 1.14
CA GLY A 135 -9.35 -16.66 1.80
C GLY A 135 -8.21 -15.80 1.21
N TYR A 136 -8.44 -15.07 0.11
CA TYR A 136 -7.37 -14.28 -0.51
C TYR A 136 -6.90 -13.13 0.38
N MET A 137 -7.84 -12.37 0.95
CA MET A 137 -7.55 -11.20 1.81
C MET A 137 -7.34 -11.56 3.28
N LYS A 138 -7.44 -12.84 3.64
CA LYS A 138 -7.18 -13.30 5.00
C LYS A 138 -5.77 -12.88 5.44
N ASP A 139 -5.66 -12.23 6.59
CA ASP A 139 -4.43 -11.72 7.21
C ASP A 139 -3.78 -10.50 6.51
N TYR A 140 -4.42 -9.92 5.48
CA TYR A 140 -3.90 -8.75 4.76
C TYR A 140 -3.63 -7.54 5.67
N GLU A 141 -4.55 -7.23 6.60
CA GLU A 141 -4.39 -6.08 7.49
C GLU A 141 -3.18 -6.23 8.42
N ALA A 142 -2.92 -7.45 8.91
CA ALA A 142 -1.80 -7.77 9.79
C ALA A 142 -0.47 -7.94 9.03
N PHE A 143 -0.49 -8.03 7.70
CA PHE A 143 0.70 -8.20 6.88
C PHE A 143 1.58 -6.95 6.89
N THR A 144 2.87 -7.13 7.20
CA THR A 144 3.87 -6.05 7.28
C THR A 144 5.01 -6.25 6.30
N LEU A 145 5.77 -5.18 6.04
CA LEU A 145 6.99 -5.24 5.24
C LEU A 145 8.03 -6.19 5.86
N GLU A 146 8.07 -6.28 7.19
CA GLU A 146 8.94 -7.22 7.89
C GLU A 146 8.55 -8.67 7.59
N THR A 147 7.25 -9.02 7.64
CA THR A 147 6.77 -10.34 7.21
C THR A 147 7.16 -10.62 5.76
N ALA A 148 6.97 -9.65 4.86
CA ALA A 148 7.33 -9.82 3.46
C ALA A 148 8.84 -10.10 3.25
N ARG A 149 9.71 -9.45 4.03
CA ARG A 149 11.17 -9.69 4.01
C ARG A 149 11.53 -11.04 4.59
N ASN A 150 10.97 -11.41 5.73
CA ASN A 150 11.20 -12.69 6.38
C ASN A 150 10.79 -13.86 5.48
N GLU A 151 9.74 -13.67 4.70
CA GLU A 151 9.25 -14.66 3.73
C GLU A 151 9.96 -14.57 2.38
N GLY A 152 10.97 -13.71 2.23
CA GLY A 152 11.79 -13.58 1.03
C GLY A 152 11.05 -13.04 -0.20
N VAL A 153 9.90 -12.39 0.00
CA VAL A 153 9.11 -11.76 -1.07
C VAL A 153 9.75 -10.43 -1.49
N VAL A 154 10.32 -9.71 -0.53
CA VAL A 154 11.08 -8.46 -0.74
C VAL A 154 12.54 -8.70 -0.36
N ARG A 155 13.48 -8.31 -1.22
CA ARG A 155 14.92 -8.31 -0.90
C ARG A 155 15.36 -6.92 -0.48
N GLU A 156 16.32 -6.86 0.45
CA GLU A 156 16.97 -5.61 0.90
C GLU A 156 17.73 -4.90 -0.23
#